data_AF-A0A6P6P0M7-F1
#
_entry.id   AF-A0A6P6P0M7-F1
#
_cell.length_a   1.000
_cell.length_b   1.000
_cell.length_c   1.000
_cell.angle_alpha   90.00
_cell.angle_beta   90.00
_cell.angle_gamma   90.00
#
_symmetry.space_group_name_H-M   'P 1'
#
loop_
_entity.id
_entity.type
_entity.pdbx_description
1 polymer ?
#
loop_
_entity_poly.entity_id
_entity_poly.type
_entity_poly.pdbx_seq_one_letter_code
_entity_poly.pdbx_strand_id
1 'polypeptide(L)'
;MAGRMCISLLNALVRGNVIFRNQECVRKSKRVVLISRCHARSLSSISTVQPDLSSHLAGKTYSDLYELSVKDPETFWGSIARERLTWTKPFDQVTDCDLTSGKINWFLGGQLNVSVNCLDVHVAKDPDRVALIWEKDEPGTEERITYRQLLERTCRLANTLKSYGVQRGERVAIYMPVSPMAVVAMLACARIGAVHTVVFAGFSSEALAGRIQDAQCKFVITCNQGVRGGRIFDLKPMVDKAVKSCPSIRHVFVAKRTNNSVPMGKLDISLDEVMAGQSSVCAPEPMDSEEMLFMLYTSGSTGKPKGIVHTQAGYLLYASLTHQYVFDYTPGDVFGCVADIGWITGHTYLVYGPLCNGATSVLFESTPVYPNPGRYWETVQRLKINQFYGAPTAIRFL
;
A
#
# COMPACT_ATOMS: atom_id res chain seq x y z
N MET A 1 25.36 2.91 17.59
CA MET A 1 25.43 4.36 17.31
C MET A 1 24.03 4.92 17.02
N ALA A 2 23.06 4.73 17.94
CA ALA A 2 21.63 4.92 17.69
C ALA A 2 20.98 5.95 18.65
N GLY A 3 21.66 7.08 18.90
CA GLY A 3 21.21 8.07 19.88
C GLY A 3 21.44 9.53 19.49
N ARG A 4 21.65 9.85 18.21
CA ARG A 4 21.93 11.24 17.77
C ARG A 4 21.21 11.75 16.52
N MET A 5 20.25 11.01 15.97
CA MET A 5 19.50 11.44 14.77
C MET A 5 18.06 11.92 15.02
N CYS A 6 17.74 12.35 16.24
CA CYS A 6 16.38 12.80 16.58
C CYS A 6 16.28 14.28 17.03
N ILE A 7 17.29 15.12 16.77
CA ILE A 7 17.28 16.54 17.18
C ILE A 7 17.43 17.52 16.00
N SER A 8 17.78 17.07 14.79
CA SER A 8 17.99 17.97 13.65
C SER A 8 16.74 18.28 12.80
N LEU A 9 15.64 17.54 12.94
CA LEU A 9 14.36 17.90 12.29
C LEU A 9 13.50 18.85 13.14
N LEU A 10 13.68 18.87 14.47
CA LEU A 10 12.88 19.73 15.36
C LEU A 10 13.33 21.21 15.35
N ASN A 11 14.55 21.51 14.90
CA ASN A 11 15.06 22.89 14.84
C ASN A 11 14.87 23.59 13.47
N ALA A 12 14.36 22.88 12.46
CA ALA A 12 14.13 23.45 11.12
C ALA A 12 12.76 24.14 10.96
N LEU A 13 11.85 23.97 11.92
CA LEU A 13 10.52 24.60 11.91
C LEU A 13 10.42 25.87 12.77
N VAL A 14 11.51 26.27 13.46
CA VAL A 14 11.50 27.42 14.39
C VAL A 14 12.40 28.58 13.93
N ARG A 15 13.14 28.46 12.82
CA ARG A 15 13.92 29.57 12.27
C ARG A 15 13.54 29.85 10.82
N GLY A 16 12.57 30.75 10.65
CA GLY A 16 12.39 31.45 9.40
C GLY A 16 13.70 32.16 9.04
N ASN A 17 14.36 31.65 8.00
CA ASN A 17 15.43 32.33 7.28
C ASN A 17 15.66 31.59 5.96
N VAL A 18 14.93 31.99 4.92
CA VAL A 18 15.35 31.74 3.53
C VAL A 18 15.93 33.05 3.02
N ILE A 19 17.25 33.05 2.88
CA ILE A 19 18.03 34.12 2.27
C ILE A 19 17.90 33.97 0.75
N PHE A 20 17.18 34.87 0.10
CA PHE A 20 17.45 35.22 -1.30
C PHE A 20 17.99 36.65 -1.33
N ARG A 21 19.32 36.77 -1.40
CA ARG A 21 19.99 37.98 -1.88
C ARG A 21 19.85 38.00 -3.40
N ASN A 22 19.03 38.91 -3.92
CA ASN A 22 19.48 39.73 -5.04
C ASN A 22 18.77 41.08 -4.97
N GLN A 23 19.57 42.13 -4.76
CA GLN A 23 19.16 43.51 -4.80
C GLN A 23 19.04 43.90 -6.27
N GLU A 24 17.83 44.25 -6.72
CA GLU A 24 17.56 45.45 -7.51
C GLU A 24 16.05 45.57 -7.78
N CYS A 25 15.57 46.81 -7.85
CA CYS A 25 14.18 47.24 -8.04
C CYS A 25 13.21 47.09 -6.85
N VAL A 26 13.43 47.94 -5.82
CA VAL A 26 12.33 48.47 -5.01
C VAL A 26 11.86 49.79 -5.64
N ARG A 27 10.58 49.89 -6.01
CA ARG A 27 9.71 51.03 -5.65
C ARG A 27 8.22 50.75 -5.84
N LYS A 28 7.58 50.47 -4.70
CA LYS A 28 6.26 50.90 -4.23
C LYS A 28 5.18 51.18 -5.29
N SER A 29 4.18 50.30 -5.35
CA SER A 29 2.78 50.73 -5.39
C SER A 29 1.87 49.67 -4.78
N LYS A 30 1.07 50.10 -3.80
CA LYS A 30 0.03 49.30 -3.14
C LYS A 30 -1.10 49.04 -4.14
N ARG A 31 -1.09 47.87 -4.78
CA ARG A 31 -2.26 47.16 -5.35
C ARG A 31 -1.72 45.87 -5.97
N VAL A 32 -1.93 44.75 -5.29
CA VAL A 32 -1.70 43.42 -5.87
C VAL A 32 -2.81 43.18 -6.88
N VAL A 33 -2.45 43.04 -8.15
CA VAL A 33 -3.34 42.44 -9.16
C VAL A 33 -3.31 40.94 -8.93
N LEU A 34 -4.34 40.43 -8.27
CA LEU A 34 -4.67 39.01 -8.26
C LEU A 34 -5.28 38.66 -9.62
N ILE A 35 -4.56 37.89 -10.45
CA ILE A 35 -5.23 37.10 -11.48
C ILE A 35 -5.46 35.72 -10.89
N SER A 36 -6.57 35.60 -10.16
CA SER A 36 -7.24 34.32 -9.96
C SER A 36 -8.69 34.51 -10.32
N ARG A 37 -9.20 33.75 -11.29
CA ARG A 37 -10.58 33.29 -11.18
C ARG A 37 -10.60 32.10 -10.22
N CYS A 38 -10.20 32.35 -8.97
CA CYS A 38 -10.59 31.51 -7.85
C CYS A 38 -11.82 32.18 -7.25
N HIS A 39 -12.92 31.45 -7.17
CA HIS A 39 -13.95 31.79 -6.19
C HIS A 39 -13.29 31.67 -4.81
N ALA A 40 -12.83 32.81 -4.29
CA ALA A 40 -12.33 32.93 -2.94
C ALA A 40 -13.46 32.62 -1.96
N ARG A 41 -13.60 31.35 -1.55
CA ARG A 41 -14.23 31.05 -0.28
C ARG A 41 -13.26 31.51 0.81
N SER A 42 -13.77 32.38 1.67
CA SER A 42 -13.07 32.83 2.87
C SER A 42 -12.46 31.64 3.63
N LEU A 43 -11.16 31.72 3.93
CA LEU A 43 -10.44 30.76 4.78
C LEU A 43 -10.83 30.85 6.26
N SER A 44 -11.88 31.60 6.63
CA SER A 44 -12.36 31.74 8.01
C SER A 44 -13.60 30.89 8.34
N SER A 45 -14.01 29.96 7.48
CA SER A 45 -15.17 29.10 7.72
C SER A 45 -15.04 27.68 7.16
N ILE A 46 -13.85 27.08 7.24
CA ILE A 46 -13.75 25.62 7.10
C ILE A 46 -14.17 25.02 8.45
N SER A 47 -15.46 25.09 8.74
CA SER A 47 -16.11 24.12 9.61
C SER A 47 -16.30 22.87 8.75
N THR A 48 -15.20 22.20 8.41
CA THR A 48 -15.29 20.83 7.91
C THR A 48 -15.76 20.01 9.10
N VAL A 49 -16.98 19.50 9.00
CA VAL A 49 -17.37 18.32 9.75
C VAL A 49 -16.32 17.28 9.36
N GLN A 50 -15.28 17.14 10.17
CA GLN A 50 -14.35 16.03 10.04
C GLN A 50 -15.23 14.78 10.12
N PRO A 51 -15.09 13.80 9.20
CA PRO A 51 -15.77 12.53 9.39
C PRO A 51 -15.38 12.03 10.79
N ASP A 52 -16.37 11.91 11.67
CA ASP A 52 -16.14 11.64 13.08
C ASP A 52 -15.26 10.39 13.20
N LEU A 53 -14.11 10.56 13.88
CA LEU A 53 -13.09 9.53 14.09
C LEU A 53 -13.67 8.28 14.76
N SER A 54 -14.63 8.53 15.63
CA SER A 54 -15.54 7.61 16.27
C SER A 54 -16.65 8.47 16.88
N SER A 55 -17.86 7.94 16.95
CA SER A 55 -18.97 8.60 17.64
C SER A 55 -18.63 8.93 19.11
N HIS A 56 -17.80 8.12 19.76
CA HIS A 56 -17.31 8.33 21.12
C HIS A 56 -16.28 9.47 21.24
N LEU A 57 -15.71 9.93 20.13
CA LEU A 57 -14.67 10.95 20.07
C LEU A 57 -15.14 12.23 19.38
N ALA A 58 -16.42 12.32 19.02
CA ALA A 58 -17.00 13.44 18.31
C ALA A 58 -16.79 14.79 19.04
N GLY A 59 -16.53 15.85 18.27
CA GLY A 59 -16.35 17.22 18.79
C GLY A 59 -15.02 17.51 19.49
N LYS A 60 -14.11 16.54 19.60
CA LYS A 60 -12.76 16.76 20.15
C LYS A 60 -11.84 17.46 19.14
N THR A 61 -10.96 18.33 19.63
CA THR A 61 -9.93 18.96 18.78
C THR A 61 -8.77 17.98 18.51
N TYR A 62 -7.91 18.30 17.54
CA TYR A 62 -6.67 17.53 17.31
C TYR A 62 -5.84 17.37 18.59
N SER A 63 -5.71 18.42 19.41
CA SER A 63 -4.95 18.37 20.65
C SER A 63 -5.55 17.38 21.65
N ASP A 64 -6.88 17.41 21.80
CA ASP A 64 -7.60 16.50 22.70
C ASP A 64 -7.45 15.04 22.24
N LEU A 65 -7.58 14.80 20.92
CA LEU A 65 -7.45 13.47 20.32
C LEU A 65 -6.03 12.94 20.46
N TYR A 66 -5.02 13.77 20.19
CA TYR A 66 -3.62 13.40 20.36
C TYR A 66 -3.32 13.04 21.81
N GLU A 67 -3.73 13.88 22.76
CA GLU A 67 -3.53 13.63 24.19
C GLU A 67 -4.19 12.32 24.63
N LEU A 68 -5.44 12.08 24.20
CA LEU A 68 -6.15 10.85 24.52
C LEU A 68 -5.45 9.61 23.93
N SER A 69 -4.97 9.70 22.69
CA SER A 69 -4.30 8.58 22.01
C SER A 69 -3.03 8.08 22.72
N VAL A 70 -2.38 8.95 23.50
CA VAL A 70 -1.14 8.66 24.23
C VAL A 70 -1.41 8.32 25.69
N LYS A 71 -2.30 9.07 26.36
CA LYS A 71 -2.55 8.93 27.80
C LYS A 71 -3.59 7.87 28.14
N ASP A 72 -4.55 7.64 27.24
CA ASP A 72 -5.60 6.63 27.39
C ASP A 72 -5.79 5.86 26.07
N PRO A 73 -4.80 5.01 25.72
CA PRO A 73 -4.84 4.24 24.49
C PRO A 73 -6.01 3.25 24.44
N GLU A 74 -6.50 2.77 25.59
CA GLU A 74 -7.66 1.86 25.63
C GLU A 74 -8.92 2.54 25.11
N THR A 75 -9.25 3.72 25.63
CA THR A 75 -10.42 4.47 25.17
C THR A 75 -10.26 4.91 23.73
N PHE A 76 -9.11 5.51 23.37
CA PHE A 76 -8.90 6.04 22.03
C PHE A 76 -8.85 4.93 20.97
N TRP A 77 -7.87 4.04 21.05
CA TRP A 77 -7.68 3.02 20.02
C TRP A 77 -8.77 1.95 20.05
N GLY A 78 -9.29 1.63 21.24
CA GLY A 78 -10.39 0.67 21.38
C GLY A 78 -11.69 1.15 20.72
N SER A 79 -12.03 2.44 20.84
CA SER A 79 -13.25 2.98 20.21
C SER A 79 -13.11 2.99 18.69
N ILE A 80 -11.98 3.50 18.19
CA ILE A 80 -11.75 3.64 16.74
C ILE A 80 -11.66 2.26 16.07
N ALA A 81 -10.95 1.30 16.66
CA ALA A 81 -10.81 -0.03 16.10
C ALA A 81 -12.16 -0.74 15.95
N ARG A 82 -13.07 -0.60 16.92
CA ARG A 82 -14.42 -1.20 16.89
C ARG A 82 -15.33 -0.57 15.84
N GLU A 83 -15.27 0.74 15.66
CA GLU A 83 -16.14 1.45 14.71
C GLU A 83 -15.62 1.42 13.27
N ARG A 84 -14.30 1.40 13.08
CA ARG A 84 -13.67 1.50 11.77
C ARG A 84 -13.46 0.15 11.08
N LEU A 85 -13.05 -0.86 11.83
CA LEU A 85 -12.75 -2.18 11.28
C LEU A 85 -13.92 -3.13 11.47
N THR A 86 -14.11 -4.01 10.50
CA THR A 86 -15.04 -5.12 10.56
C THR A 86 -14.35 -6.33 11.18
N TRP A 87 -14.88 -6.74 12.33
CA TRP A 87 -14.41 -7.87 13.13
C TRP A 87 -15.33 -9.06 12.91
N THR A 88 -14.75 -10.25 12.70
CA THR A 88 -15.48 -11.52 12.76
C THR A 88 -15.71 -11.93 14.21
N LYS A 89 -14.74 -11.61 15.09
CA LYS A 89 -14.87 -11.71 16.55
C LYS A 89 -14.31 -10.42 17.17
N PRO A 90 -15.07 -9.71 18.02
CA PRO A 90 -14.56 -8.55 18.74
C PRO A 90 -13.33 -8.90 19.61
N PHE A 91 -12.45 -7.93 19.82
CA PHE A 91 -11.30 -8.08 20.71
C PHE A 91 -11.68 -7.86 22.18
N ASP A 92 -10.95 -8.53 23.05
CA ASP A 92 -11.14 -8.53 24.49
C ASP A 92 -10.24 -7.48 25.18
N GLN A 93 -9.04 -7.26 24.64
CA GLN A 93 -8.04 -6.35 25.21
C GLN A 93 -7.44 -5.44 24.13
N VAL A 94 -7.41 -4.13 24.37
CA VAL A 94 -6.93 -3.14 23.38
C VAL A 94 -5.42 -3.22 23.20
N THR A 95 -4.67 -3.30 24.30
CA THR A 95 -3.20 -3.28 24.27
C THR A 95 -2.60 -4.17 25.36
N ASP A 96 -1.52 -4.87 24.99
CA ASP A 96 -0.64 -5.59 25.91
C ASP A 96 0.81 -5.35 25.46
N CYS A 97 1.26 -4.10 25.63
CA CYS A 97 2.55 -3.62 25.14
C CYS A 97 3.55 -3.37 26.27
N ASP A 98 4.75 -3.92 26.09
CA ASP A 98 5.94 -3.64 26.88
C ASP A 98 7.14 -3.48 25.94
N LEU A 99 7.56 -2.22 25.75
CA LEU A 99 8.69 -1.86 24.90
C LEU A 99 10.03 -2.38 25.42
N THR A 100 10.15 -2.69 26.72
CA THR A 100 11.41 -3.17 27.31
C THR A 100 11.69 -4.63 26.96
N SER A 101 10.64 -5.45 26.88
CA SER A 101 10.72 -6.84 26.41
C SER A 101 10.50 -7.00 24.91
N GLY A 102 9.98 -5.97 24.24
CA GLY A 102 9.60 -6.03 22.82
C GLY A 102 8.28 -6.76 22.59
N LYS A 103 7.49 -7.00 23.64
CA LYS A 103 6.14 -7.54 23.55
C LYS A 103 5.20 -6.43 23.09
N ILE A 104 4.67 -6.50 21.87
CA ILE A 104 3.80 -5.47 21.31
C ILE A 104 2.57 -6.15 20.73
N ASN A 105 1.47 -6.13 21.47
CA ASN A 105 0.20 -6.71 21.06
C ASN A 105 -0.92 -5.67 21.11
N TRP A 106 -1.78 -5.69 20.10
CA TRP A 106 -2.95 -4.85 19.97
C TRP A 106 -4.18 -5.69 19.63
N PHE A 107 -5.30 -5.38 20.27
CA PHE A 107 -6.60 -5.99 19.98
C PHE A 107 -6.62 -7.51 20.18
N LEU A 108 -6.04 -7.99 21.27
CA LEU A 108 -5.98 -9.41 21.62
C LEU A 108 -7.38 -10.02 21.77
N GLY A 109 -7.51 -11.27 21.32
CA GLY A 109 -8.79 -11.99 21.28
C GLY A 109 -9.67 -11.64 20.08
N GLY A 110 -9.34 -10.57 19.34
CA GLY A 110 -10.05 -10.15 18.15
C GLY A 110 -9.66 -10.95 16.91
N GLN A 111 -10.64 -11.18 16.05
CA GLN A 111 -10.45 -11.82 14.75
C GLN A 111 -11.07 -10.99 13.65
N LEU A 112 -10.32 -10.85 12.56
CA LEU A 112 -10.74 -10.12 11.36
C LEU A 112 -10.12 -10.77 10.12
N ASN A 113 -10.43 -10.22 8.95
CA ASN A 113 -9.65 -10.47 7.74
C ASN A 113 -9.38 -9.15 7.03
N VAL A 114 -8.12 -8.89 6.69
CA VAL A 114 -7.71 -7.64 6.03
C VAL A 114 -8.32 -7.53 4.64
N SER A 115 -8.42 -8.63 3.87
CA SER A 115 -9.09 -8.60 2.55
C SER A 115 -10.56 -8.21 2.66
N VAL A 116 -11.27 -8.62 3.72
CA VAL A 116 -12.68 -8.27 3.93
C VAL A 116 -12.84 -6.77 4.15
N ASN A 117 -11.99 -6.20 5.00
CA ASN A 117 -12.00 -4.75 5.29
C ASN A 117 -11.59 -3.90 4.08
N CYS A 118 -10.76 -4.44 3.18
CA CYS A 118 -10.34 -3.75 1.97
C CYS A 118 -11.28 -3.97 0.76
N LEU A 119 -12.13 -5.01 0.75
CA LEU A 119 -12.91 -5.38 -0.44
C LEU A 119 -14.38 -5.63 -0.11
N ASP A 120 -14.68 -6.71 0.61
CA ASP A 120 -16.04 -7.24 0.78
C ASP A 120 -16.99 -6.19 1.37
N VAL A 121 -16.54 -5.41 2.36
CA VAL A 121 -17.35 -4.34 3.00
C VAL A 121 -17.74 -3.21 2.03
N HIS A 122 -16.90 -2.96 1.01
CA HIS A 122 -17.15 -1.93 0.00
C HIS A 122 -17.97 -2.48 -1.15
N VAL A 123 -17.74 -3.74 -1.56
CA VAL A 123 -18.58 -4.44 -2.53
C VAL A 123 -20.03 -4.54 -2.06
N ALA A 124 -20.26 -4.76 -0.76
CA ALA A 124 -21.60 -4.80 -0.18
C ALA A 124 -22.34 -3.45 -0.27
N LYS A 125 -21.62 -2.33 -0.33
CA LYS A 125 -22.19 -0.97 -0.37
C LYS A 125 -22.31 -0.43 -1.79
N ASP A 126 -21.24 -0.55 -2.57
CA ASP A 126 -21.10 0.06 -3.89
C ASP A 126 -20.11 -0.77 -4.74
N PRO A 127 -20.58 -1.89 -5.32
CA PRO A 127 -19.71 -2.84 -6.02
C PRO A 127 -19.11 -2.29 -7.32
N ASP A 128 -19.73 -1.28 -7.91
CA ASP A 128 -19.34 -0.68 -9.19
C ASP A 128 -18.41 0.52 -9.04
N ARG A 129 -18.14 0.96 -7.80
CA ARG A 129 -17.09 1.93 -7.51
C ARG A 129 -15.74 1.44 -8.02
N VAL A 130 -15.00 2.35 -8.64
CA VAL A 130 -13.61 2.10 -9.04
C VAL A 130 -12.72 1.99 -7.80
N ALA A 131 -12.07 0.83 -7.64
CA ALA A 131 -11.07 0.59 -6.60
C ALA A 131 -9.68 1.02 -7.07
N LEU A 132 -9.31 0.64 -8.30
CA LEU A 132 -7.98 0.88 -8.87
C LEU A 132 -8.09 1.57 -10.22
N ILE A 133 -7.23 2.57 -10.44
CA ILE A 133 -6.91 3.09 -11.78
C ILE A 133 -5.46 2.69 -12.07
N TRP A 134 -5.26 1.74 -12.97
CA TRP A 134 -3.92 1.38 -13.42
C TRP A 134 -3.49 2.26 -14.56
N GLU A 135 -2.70 3.29 -14.25
CA GLU A 135 -2.01 4.13 -15.22
C GLU A 135 -0.80 3.35 -15.74
N LYS A 136 -0.95 2.81 -16.95
CA LYS A 136 0.05 1.96 -17.59
C LYS A 136 1.27 2.77 -18.02
N ASP A 137 2.35 2.08 -18.36
CA ASP A 137 3.54 2.74 -18.85
C ASP A 137 3.28 3.62 -20.09
N GLU A 138 2.47 3.11 -21.03
CA GLU A 138 2.08 3.83 -22.24
C GLU A 138 1.22 5.07 -21.92
N PRO A 139 1.61 6.28 -22.36
CA PRO A 139 0.93 7.52 -21.99
C PRO A 139 -0.54 7.55 -22.40
N GLY A 140 -1.41 7.99 -21.49
CA GLY A 140 -2.85 8.11 -21.75
C GLY A 140 -3.59 6.77 -21.80
N THR A 141 -2.94 5.67 -21.42
CA THR A 141 -3.59 4.36 -21.33
C THR A 141 -3.82 3.96 -19.87
N GLU A 142 -5.06 3.64 -19.54
CA GLU A 142 -5.46 3.26 -18.19
C GLU A 142 -6.39 2.04 -18.21
N GLU A 143 -6.37 1.25 -17.14
CA GLU A 143 -7.41 0.26 -16.83
C GLU A 143 -8.10 0.65 -15.52
N ARG A 144 -9.42 0.68 -15.51
CA ARG A 144 -10.22 0.91 -14.30
C ARG A 144 -10.76 -0.42 -13.81
N ILE A 145 -10.58 -0.69 -12.53
CA ILE A 145 -11.01 -1.94 -11.89
C ILE A 145 -11.94 -1.58 -10.75
N THR A 146 -13.17 -2.10 -10.79
CA THR A 146 -14.15 -1.89 -9.74
C THR A 146 -13.86 -2.74 -8.51
N TYR A 147 -14.45 -2.40 -7.36
CA TYR A 147 -14.36 -3.22 -6.14
C TYR A 147 -14.87 -4.65 -6.39
N ARG A 148 -15.97 -4.82 -7.16
CA ARG A 148 -16.45 -6.15 -7.58
C ARG A 148 -15.39 -6.92 -8.34
N GLN A 149 -14.83 -6.33 -9.39
CA GLN A 149 -13.81 -6.98 -10.22
C GLN A 149 -12.55 -7.32 -9.42
N LEU A 150 -12.13 -6.42 -8.51
CA LEU A 150 -10.98 -6.65 -7.65
C LEU A 150 -11.22 -7.80 -6.67
N LEU A 151 -12.42 -7.89 -6.07
CA LEU A 151 -12.81 -9.01 -5.21
C LEU A 151 -12.84 -10.33 -5.98
N GLU A 152 -13.46 -10.36 -7.16
CA GLU A 152 -13.52 -11.58 -7.98
C GLU A 152 -12.11 -12.07 -8.38
N ARG A 153 -11.22 -11.16 -8.82
CA ARG A 153 -9.83 -11.49 -9.13
C ARG A 153 -9.07 -12.00 -7.90
N THR A 154 -9.28 -11.36 -6.74
CA THR A 154 -8.71 -11.77 -5.44
C THR A 154 -9.17 -13.16 -5.04
N CYS A 155 -10.45 -13.46 -5.13
CA CYS A 155 -11.02 -14.77 -4.82
C CYS A 155 -10.50 -15.87 -5.77
N ARG A 156 -10.41 -15.59 -7.07
CA ARG A 156 -9.85 -16.53 -8.05
C ARG A 156 -8.40 -16.86 -7.75
N LEU A 157 -7.58 -15.85 -7.44
CA LEU A 157 -6.20 -16.08 -7.05
C LEU A 157 -6.11 -16.83 -5.72
N ALA A 158 -6.90 -16.45 -4.71
CA ALA A 158 -6.94 -17.14 -3.42
C ALA A 158 -7.27 -18.63 -3.57
N ASN A 159 -8.29 -18.97 -4.37
CA ASN A 159 -8.65 -20.36 -4.68
C ASN A 159 -7.55 -21.09 -5.47
N THR A 160 -6.88 -20.39 -6.40
CA THR A 160 -5.71 -20.93 -7.11
C THR A 160 -4.61 -21.27 -6.10
N LEU A 161 -4.24 -20.35 -5.23
CA LEU A 161 -3.19 -20.58 -4.23
C LEU A 161 -3.55 -21.76 -3.31
N LYS A 162 -4.81 -21.85 -2.85
CA LYS A 162 -5.28 -22.99 -2.05
C LYS A 162 -5.20 -24.32 -2.82
N SER A 163 -5.55 -24.36 -4.10
CA SER A 163 -5.49 -25.60 -4.91
C SER A 163 -4.07 -26.11 -5.15
N TYR A 164 -3.07 -25.23 -5.10
CA TYR A 164 -1.64 -25.58 -5.12
C TYR A 164 -1.02 -25.71 -3.71
N GLY A 165 -1.85 -25.75 -2.66
CA GLY A 165 -1.41 -26.09 -1.30
C GLY A 165 -0.85 -24.93 -0.48
N VAL A 166 -1.15 -23.67 -0.82
CA VAL A 166 -0.89 -22.54 0.07
C VAL A 166 -1.85 -22.62 1.27
N GLN A 167 -1.32 -22.51 2.48
CA GLN A 167 -2.06 -22.59 3.74
C GLN A 167 -1.82 -21.34 4.59
N ARG A 168 -2.66 -21.12 5.61
CA ARG A 168 -2.45 -20.08 6.62
C ARG A 168 -1.05 -20.17 7.22
N GLY A 169 -0.36 -19.04 7.30
CA GLY A 169 1.03 -18.94 7.78
C GLY A 169 2.11 -19.28 6.75
N GLU A 170 1.78 -19.79 5.55
CA GLU A 170 2.77 -20.00 4.49
C GLU A 170 3.25 -18.69 3.88
N ARG A 171 4.55 -18.63 3.54
CA ARG A 171 5.16 -17.42 2.95
C ARG A 171 5.14 -17.48 1.43
N VAL A 172 4.63 -16.42 0.83
CA VAL A 172 4.50 -16.25 -0.63
C VAL A 172 5.32 -15.04 -1.06
N ALA A 173 6.38 -15.26 -1.84
CA ALA A 173 7.15 -14.16 -2.40
C ALA A 173 6.42 -13.53 -3.58
N ILE A 174 6.32 -12.20 -3.61
CA ILE A 174 5.73 -11.45 -4.72
C ILE A 174 6.83 -10.63 -5.38
N TYR A 175 7.16 -10.94 -6.63
CA TYR A 175 8.18 -10.26 -7.41
C TYR A 175 7.55 -9.68 -8.69
N MET A 176 6.79 -8.59 -8.51
CA MET A 176 6.02 -7.95 -9.58
C MET A 176 6.16 -6.42 -9.52
N PRO A 177 6.13 -5.72 -10.67
CA PRO A 177 5.95 -4.28 -10.71
C PRO A 177 4.56 -3.87 -10.18
N VAL A 178 4.39 -2.57 -9.93
CA VAL A 178 3.09 -1.96 -9.62
C VAL A 178 2.08 -2.32 -10.71
N SER A 179 1.09 -3.10 -10.35
CA SER A 179 0.05 -3.60 -11.27
C SER A 179 -1.16 -4.10 -10.48
N PRO A 180 -2.33 -4.23 -11.12
CA PRO A 180 -3.49 -4.85 -10.50
C PRO A 180 -3.24 -6.26 -9.97
N MET A 181 -2.46 -7.06 -10.71
CA MET A 181 -2.15 -8.43 -10.28
C MET A 181 -1.29 -8.45 -9.00
N ALA A 182 -0.40 -7.46 -8.80
CA ALA A 182 0.36 -7.34 -7.56
C ALA A 182 -0.54 -7.02 -6.36
N VAL A 183 -1.53 -6.13 -6.54
CA VAL A 183 -2.53 -5.84 -5.50
C VAL A 183 -3.39 -7.07 -5.21
N VAL A 184 -3.86 -7.75 -6.26
CA VAL A 184 -4.63 -9.01 -6.16
C VAL A 184 -3.83 -10.08 -5.41
N ALA A 185 -2.52 -10.20 -5.66
CA ALA A 185 -1.64 -11.16 -4.96
C ALA A 185 -1.52 -10.87 -3.46
N MET A 186 -1.33 -9.60 -3.08
CA MET A 186 -1.28 -9.21 -1.65
C MET A 186 -2.60 -9.51 -0.94
N LEU A 187 -3.72 -9.13 -1.55
CA LEU A 187 -5.05 -9.33 -0.97
C LEU A 187 -5.46 -10.80 -0.95
N ALA A 188 -5.08 -11.60 -1.96
CA ALA A 188 -5.35 -13.02 -2.00
C ALA A 188 -4.58 -13.76 -0.89
N CYS A 189 -3.33 -13.39 -0.64
CA CYS A 189 -2.56 -13.92 0.48
C CYS A 189 -3.23 -13.56 1.81
N ALA A 190 -3.58 -12.29 2.01
CA ALA A 190 -4.30 -11.83 3.20
C ALA A 190 -5.65 -12.54 3.40
N ARG A 191 -6.37 -12.83 2.30
CA ARG A 191 -7.67 -13.51 2.34
C ARG A 191 -7.57 -14.94 2.89
N ILE A 192 -6.50 -15.66 2.55
CA ILE A 192 -6.30 -17.07 2.95
C ILE A 192 -5.33 -17.23 4.14
N GLY A 193 -4.95 -16.12 4.78
CA GLY A 193 -4.02 -16.12 5.91
C GLY A 193 -2.58 -16.45 5.55
N ALA A 194 -2.21 -16.39 4.27
CA ALA A 194 -0.81 -16.52 3.84
C ALA A 194 -0.06 -15.20 4.08
N VAL A 195 1.23 -15.31 4.36
CA VAL A 195 2.12 -14.18 4.64
C VAL A 195 2.82 -13.80 3.35
N HIS A 196 2.41 -12.70 2.72
CA HIS A 196 3.10 -12.26 1.51
C HIS A 196 4.41 -11.54 1.87
N THR A 197 5.39 -11.63 0.98
CA THR A 197 6.62 -10.85 1.04
C THR A 197 6.92 -10.26 -0.32
N VAL A 198 6.58 -8.98 -0.48
CA VAL A 198 6.84 -8.26 -1.73
C VAL A 198 8.32 -7.91 -1.82
N VAL A 199 8.92 -8.22 -2.97
CA VAL A 199 10.30 -7.91 -3.31
C VAL A 199 10.27 -6.99 -4.52
N PHE A 200 10.92 -5.82 -4.39
CA PHE A 200 10.98 -4.83 -5.46
C PHE A 200 11.49 -5.46 -6.77
N ALA A 201 10.72 -5.30 -7.84
CA ALA A 201 10.96 -5.90 -9.15
C ALA A 201 12.27 -5.46 -9.83
N GLY A 202 12.95 -4.43 -9.31
CA GLY A 202 14.28 -4.00 -9.76
C GLY A 202 15.45 -4.67 -9.03
N PHE A 203 15.21 -5.57 -8.06
CA PHE A 203 16.28 -6.28 -7.37
C PHE A 203 16.85 -7.45 -8.17
N SER A 204 18.11 -7.79 -7.91
CA SER A 204 18.79 -8.91 -8.57
C SER A 204 18.26 -10.27 -8.13
N SER A 205 18.59 -11.32 -8.88
CA SER A 205 18.23 -12.70 -8.56
C SER A 205 18.80 -13.16 -7.21
N GLU A 206 20.00 -12.70 -6.85
CA GLU A 206 20.65 -13.00 -5.57
C GLU A 206 19.92 -12.31 -4.41
N ALA A 207 19.49 -11.05 -4.61
CA ALA A 207 18.73 -10.31 -3.63
C ALA A 207 17.32 -10.90 -3.43
N LEU A 208 16.69 -11.42 -4.49
CA LEU A 208 15.44 -12.16 -4.42
C LEU A 208 15.64 -13.50 -3.68
N ALA A 209 16.65 -14.29 -4.06
CA ALA A 209 16.93 -15.59 -3.45
C ALA A 209 17.19 -15.48 -1.94
N GLY A 210 18.00 -14.52 -1.50
CA GLY A 210 18.29 -14.34 -0.08
C GLY A 210 17.04 -14.05 0.76
N ARG A 211 16.06 -13.33 0.20
CA ARG A 211 14.77 -13.05 0.87
C ARG A 211 13.85 -14.28 0.88
N ILE A 212 13.79 -15.02 -0.24
CA ILE A 212 13.05 -16.28 -0.32
C ILE A 212 13.56 -17.27 0.73
N GLN A 213 14.87 -17.41 0.85
CA GLN A 213 15.50 -18.33 1.80
C GLN A 213 15.22 -17.91 3.25
N ASP A 214 15.40 -16.63 3.57
CA ASP A 214 15.19 -16.11 4.93
C ASP A 214 13.72 -16.22 5.38
N ALA A 215 12.77 -15.85 4.51
CA ALA A 215 11.33 -16.01 4.78
C ALA A 215 10.86 -17.47 4.64
N GLN A 216 11.74 -18.37 4.20
CA GLN A 216 11.41 -19.75 3.87
C GLN A 216 10.17 -19.85 2.97
N CYS A 217 10.09 -19.01 1.94
CA CYS A 217 8.97 -19.02 1.02
C CYS A 217 8.89 -20.37 0.32
N LYS A 218 7.66 -20.84 0.07
CA LYS A 218 7.39 -22.04 -0.74
C LYS A 218 6.79 -21.71 -2.10
N PHE A 219 6.39 -20.47 -2.30
CA PHE A 219 5.69 -20.02 -3.49
C PHE A 219 6.25 -18.67 -3.94
N VAL A 220 6.32 -18.45 -5.25
CA VAL A 220 6.64 -17.15 -5.86
C VAL A 220 5.52 -16.77 -6.81
N ILE A 221 5.09 -15.50 -6.80
CA ILE A 221 4.21 -14.91 -7.81
C ILE A 221 5.02 -13.83 -8.54
N THR A 222 5.08 -13.92 -9.87
CA THR A 222 5.82 -13.01 -10.75
C THR A 222 5.02 -12.74 -12.03
N CYS A 223 5.47 -11.77 -12.83
CA CYS A 223 5.05 -11.64 -14.22
C CYS A 223 6.10 -12.26 -15.16
N ASN A 224 5.73 -12.48 -16.43
CA ASN A 224 6.67 -12.86 -17.49
C ASN A 224 7.75 -11.78 -17.68
N GLN A 225 7.33 -10.52 -17.84
CA GLN A 225 8.17 -9.34 -18.01
C GLN A 225 7.54 -8.13 -17.30
N GLY A 226 8.32 -7.07 -17.09
CA GLY A 226 7.83 -5.76 -16.66
C GLY A 226 7.97 -4.73 -17.79
N VAL A 227 7.15 -3.67 -17.74
CA VAL A 227 7.24 -2.51 -18.64
C VAL A 227 7.40 -1.28 -17.78
N ARG A 228 8.42 -0.45 -18.05
CA ARG A 228 8.64 0.80 -17.31
C ARG A 228 9.53 1.77 -18.10
N GLY A 229 9.06 3.00 -18.26
CA GLY A 229 9.78 4.07 -18.96
C GLY A 229 10.03 3.76 -20.44
N GLY A 230 9.09 3.11 -21.11
CA GLY A 230 9.19 2.65 -22.50
C GLY A 230 10.08 1.43 -22.70
N ARG A 231 10.50 0.76 -21.63
CA ARG A 231 11.41 -0.39 -21.68
C ARG A 231 10.74 -1.65 -21.13
N ILE A 232 10.95 -2.75 -21.83
CA ILE A 232 10.61 -4.09 -21.37
C ILE A 232 11.82 -4.67 -20.64
N PHE A 233 11.60 -5.29 -19.47
CA PHE A 233 12.64 -5.99 -18.73
C PHE A 233 12.15 -7.36 -18.25
N ASP A 234 13.07 -8.32 -18.22
CA ASP A 234 12.78 -9.71 -17.94
C ASP A 234 12.65 -9.97 -16.43
N LEU A 235 11.50 -10.53 -16.02
CA LEU A 235 11.25 -10.93 -14.62
C LEU A 235 11.38 -12.43 -14.45
N LYS A 236 10.77 -13.21 -15.35
CA LYS A 236 10.77 -14.67 -15.25
C LYS A 236 12.19 -15.28 -15.27
N PRO A 237 13.11 -14.88 -16.17
CA PRO A 237 14.51 -15.32 -16.09
C PRO A 237 15.22 -14.97 -14.77
N MET A 238 14.90 -13.82 -14.16
CA MET A 238 15.47 -13.42 -12.87
C MET A 238 14.97 -14.33 -11.74
N VAL A 239 13.69 -14.68 -11.77
CA VAL A 239 13.10 -15.66 -10.85
C VAL A 239 13.73 -17.04 -11.06
N ASP A 240 13.89 -17.51 -12.29
CA ASP A 240 14.53 -18.80 -12.60
C ASP A 240 15.94 -18.90 -12.03
N LYS A 241 16.71 -17.81 -12.12
CA LYS A 241 18.05 -17.77 -11.53
C LYS A 241 18.00 -17.79 -10.00
N ALA A 242 17.04 -17.09 -9.38
CA ALA A 242 16.89 -17.07 -7.92
C ALA A 242 16.47 -18.44 -7.36
N VAL A 243 15.43 -19.05 -7.95
CA VAL A 243 14.82 -20.29 -7.43
C VAL A 243 15.75 -21.50 -7.50
N LYS A 244 16.76 -21.50 -8.39
CA LYS A 244 17.82 -22.52 -8.42
C LYS A 244 18.54 -22.69 -7.08
N SER A 245 18.63 -21.61 -6.30
CA SER A 245 19.24 -21.61 -4.97
C SER A 245 18.23 -21.73 -3.84
N CYS A 246 16.93 -21.89 -4.13
CA CYS A 246 15.85 -21.88 -3.14
C CYS A 246 15.11 -23.23 -3.13
N PRO A 247 15.63 -24.27 -2.46
CA PRO A 247 15.04 -25.62 -2.48
C PRO A 247 13.66 -25.70 -1.81
N SER A 248 13.24 -24.67 -1.06
CA SER A 248 11.92 -24.60 -0.45
C SER A 248 10.79 -24.32 -1.46
N ILE A 249 11.10 -23.77 -2.64
CA ILE A 249 10.10 -23.38 -3.63
C ILE A 249 9.47 -24.62 -4.27
N ARG A 250 8.13 -24.64 -4.24
CA ARG A 250 7.27 -25.68 -4.81
C ARG A 250 6.63 -25.24 -6.11
N HIS A 251 6.16 -23.99 -6.17
CA HIS A 251 5.51 -23.43 -7.35
C HIS A 251 5.91 -21.97 -7.60
N VAL A 252 6.01 -21.61 -8.87
CA VAL A 252 6.20 -20.24 -9.37
C VAL A 252 5.00 -19.89 -10.25
N PHE A 253 4.15 -19.00 -9.78
CA PHE A 253 3.00 -18.51 -10.53
C PHE A 253 3.43 -17.36 -11.43
N VAL A 254 3.22 -17.50 -12.73
CA VAL A 254 3.67 -16.53 -13.75
C VAL A 254 2.46 -15.89 -14.42
N ALA A 255 2.21 -14.62 -14.12
CA ALA A 255 1.21 -13.80 -14.79
C ALA A 255 1.76 -13.21 -16.09
N LYS A 256 0.88 -12.90 -17.03
CA LYS A 256 1.23 -12.30 -18.33
C LYS A 256 1.03 -10.78 -18.31
N ARG A 257 2.14 -10.02 -18.34
CA ARG A 257 2.13 -8.56 -18.51
C ARG A 257 2.34 -8.15 -19.97
N THR A 258 3.19 -8.86 -20.71
CA THR A 258 3.46 -8.61 -22.14
C THR A 258 3.00 -9.79 -22.98
N ASN A 259 2.87 -9.60 -24.30
CA ASN A 259 2.54 -10.69 -25.22
C ASN A 259 3.71 -11.64 -25.51
N ASN A 260 4.92 -11.34 -25.02
CA ASN A 260 6.10 -12.18 -25.23
C ASN A 260 5.99 -13.47 -24.42
N SER A 261 6.35 -14.58 -25.05
CA SER A 261 6.54 -15.86 -24.37
C SER A 261 7.83 -15.85 -23.57
N VAL A 262 7.81 -16.56 -22.45
CA VAL A 262 8.98 -16.80 -21.60
C VAL A 262 9.11 -18.30 -21.35
N PRO A 263 10.33 -18.83 -21.14
CA PRO A 263 10.51 -20.23 -20.79
C PRO A 263 9.77 -20.58 -19.49
N MET A 264 9.00 -21.66 -19.53
CA MET A 264 8.30 -22.25 -18.40
C MET A 264 8.92 -23.62 -18.08
N GLY A 265 9.40 -23.77 -16.84
CA GLY A 265 9.96 -24.99 -16.26
C GLY A 265 8.93 -25.76 -15.43
N LYS A 266 9.39 -26.82 -14.77
CA LYS A 266 8.53 -27.78 -14.06
C LYS A 266 7.79 -27.21 -12.84
N LEU A 267 8.33 -26.16 -12.21
CA LEU A 267 7.73 -25.51 -11.05
C LEU A 267 6.73 -24.43 -11.46
N ASP A 268 6.69 -24.06 -12.74
CA ASP A 268 6.01 -22.85 -13.19
C ASP A 268 4.57 -23.13 -13.58
N ILE A 269 3.67 -22.25 -13.14
CA ILE A 269 2.24 -22.31 -13.39
C ILE A 269 1.85 -21.08 -14.20
N SER A 270 1.18 -21.28 -15.34
CA SER A 270 0.56 -20.19 -16.11
C SER A 270 -0.61 -19.63 -15.30
N LEU A 271 -0.40 -18.48 -14.66
CA LEU A 271 -1.33 -18.01 -13.63
C LEU A 271 -2.68 -17.60 -14.22
N ASP A 272 -2.67 -16.88 -15.34
CA ASP A 272 -3.90 -16.40 -15.99
C ASP A 272 -4.81 -17.56 -16.43
N GLU A 273 -4.23 -18.62 -16.98
CA GLU A 273 -4.96 -19.81 -17.44
C GLU A 273 -5.64 -20.53 -16.27
N VAL A 274 -4.90 -20.77 -15.18
CA VAL A 274 -5.45 -21.52 -14.05
C VAL A 274 -6.45 -20.67 -13.24
N MET A 275 -6.20 -19.36 -13.10
CA MET A 275 -7.12 -18.44 -12.43
C MET A 275 -8.47 -18.33 -13.16
N ALA A 276 -8.48 -18.41 -14.49
CA ALA A 276 -9.72 -18.33 -15.28
C ALA A 276 -10.72 -19.45 -14.91
N GLY A 277 -10.20 -20.64 -14.54
CA GLY A 277 -11.01 -21.78 -14.12
C GLY A 277 -11.44 -21.78 -12.65
N GLN A 278 -10.91 -20.88 -11.80
CA GLN A 278 -11.25 -20.85 -10.37
C GLN A 278 -12.57 -20.11 -10.10
N SER A 279 -13.24 -20.46 -8.99
CA SER A 279 -14.41 -19.72 -8.51
C SER A 279 -14.05 -18.26 -8.18
N SER A 280 -14.95 -17.34 -8.51
CA SER A 280 -14.88 -15.92 -8.10
C SER A 280 -15.31 -15.68 -6.65
N VAL A 281 -15.65 -16.74 -5.91
CA VAL A 281 -15.98 -16.69 -4.49
C VAL A 281 -14.97 -17.53 -3.71
N CYS A 282 -14.36 -16.93 -2.69
CA CYS A 282 -13.45 -17.60 -1.76
C CYS A 282 -13.81 -17.14 -0.34
N ALA A 283 -14.06 -18.07 0.57
CA ALA A 283 -14.32 -17.73 1.97
C ALA A 283 -13.04 -17.16 2.61
N PRO A 284 -13.10 -15.99 3.28
CA PRO A 284 -11.95 -15.42 3.97
C PRO A 284 -11.64 -16.22 5.25
N GLU A 285 -10.37 -16.44 5.54
CA GLU A 285 -9.94 -17.08 6.80
C GLU A 285 -10.04 -16.08 7.95
N PRO A 286 -10.62 -16.44 9.11
CA PRO A 286 -10.61 -15.59 10.30
C PRO A 286 -9.20 -15.57 10.91
N MET A 287 -8.56 -14.41 10.87
CA MET A 287 -7.19 -14.21 11.35
C MET A 287 -7.19 -13.51 12.70
N ASP A 288 -6.34 -13.95 13.62
CA ASP A 288 -6.17 -13.24 14.89
C ASP A 288 -5.45 -11.90 14.63
N SER A 289 -5.75 -10.88 15.44
CA SER A 289 -5.18 -9.53 15.31
C SER A 289 -3.65 -9.50 15.14
N GLU A 290 -2.96 -10.38 15.87
CA GLU A 290 -1.49 -10.46 15.94
C GLU A 290 -0.87 -11.53 15.02
N GLU A 291 -1.65 -12.16 14.14
CA GLU A 291 -1.05 -13.00 13.12
C GLU A 291 -0.33 -12.20 12.05
N MET A 292 0.70 -12.81 11.45
CA MET A 292 1.48 -12.17 10.40
C MET A 292 0.60 -11.87 9.18
N LEU A 293 0.56 -10.61 8.77
CA LEU A 293 -0.04 -10.20 7.50
C LEU A 293 0.98 -10.26 6.38
N PHE A 294 2.15 -9.66 6.61
CA PHE A 294 3.22 -9.63 5.62
C PHE A 294 4.60 -9.50 6.25
N MET A 295 5.60 -9.86 5.45
CA MET A 295 7.00 -9.54 5.69
C MET A 295 7.48 -8.53 4.64
N LEU A 296 8.28 -7.55 5.06
CA LEU A 296 8.90 -6.59 4.15
C LEU A 296 10.38 -6.41 4.49
N TYR A 297 11.23 -6.72 3.52
CA TYR A 297 12.68 -6.73 3.73
C TYR A 297 13.29 -5.34 3.57
N THR A 298 14.07 -4.94 4.58
CA THR A 298 14.85 -3.68 4.55
C THR A 298 16.34 -3.96 4.54
N SER A 299 17.13 -2.99 4.05
CA SER A 299 18.59 -3.04 4.12
C SER A 299 19.03 -3.00 5.60
N GLY A 300 19.51 -4.12 6.13
CA GLY A 300 20.09 -4.15 7.47
C GLY A 300 21.48 -3.49 7.51
N SER A 301 21.83 -2.86 8.63
CA SER A 301 23.18 -2.31 8.88
C SER A 301 24.28 -3.36 8.91
N THR A 302 23.92 -4.65 9.04
CA THR A 302 24.82 -5.80 9.15
C THR A 302 24.94 -6.61 7.85
N GLY A 303 24.50 -6.05 6.71
CA GLY A 303 24.62 -6.65 5.38
C GLY A 303 23.54 -7.68 5.01
N LYS A 304 23.01 -8.44 5.98
CA LYS A 304 21.85 -9.32 5.74
C LYS A 304 20.53 -8.52 5.75
N PRO A 305 19.65 -8.67 4.74
CA PRO A 305 18.32 -8.08 4.77
C PRO A 305 17.53 -8.54 5.99
N LYS A 306 16.75 -7.64 6.61
CA LYS A 306 15.90 -7.96 7.76
C LYS A 306 14.43 -7.94 7.33
N GLY A 307 13.73 -9.06 7.50
CA GLY A 307 12.30 -9.17 7.24
C GLY A 307 11.50 -8.54 8.37
N ILE A 308 10.99 -7.32 8.16
CA ILE A 308 10.09 -6.66 9.11
C ILE A 308 8.73 -7.32 8.99
N VAL A 309 8.15 -7.70 10.12
CA VAL A 309 6.80 -8.29 10.19
C VAL A 309 5.80 -7.22 10.59
N HIS A 310 4.65 -7.20 9.93
CA HIS A 310 3.46 -6.48 10.37
C HIS A 310 2.30 -7.45 10.56
N THR A 311 1.50 -7.21 11.60
CA THR A 311 0.34 -8.03 11.96
C THR A 311 -0.95 -7.47 11.36
N GLN A 312 -2.08 -8.15 11.54
CA GLN A 312 -3.34 -7.86 10.84
C GLN A 312 -3.98 -6.53 11.28
N ALA A 313 -4.43 -6.45 12.53
CA ALA A 313 -5.36 -5.41 12.98
C ALA A 313 -4.67 -4.06 13.16
N GLY A 314 -3.57 -4.03 13.93
CA GLY A 314 -2.86 -2.80 14.24
C GLY A 314 -2.33 -2.09 13.00
N TYR A 315 -1.76 -2.84 12.06
CA TYR A 315 -1.27 -2.29 10.80
C TYR A 315 -2.41 -1.73 9.92
N LEU A 316 -3.50 -2.48 9.77
CA LEU A 316 -4.64 -2.02 8.96
C LEU A 316 -5.29 -0.77 9.55
N LEU A 317 -5.47 -0.73 10.88
CA LEU A 317 -6.00 0.43 11.58
C LEU A 317 -5.12 1.66 11.35
N TYR A 318 -3.80 1.51 11.52
CA TYR A 318 -2.84 2.56 11.25
C TYR A 318 -2.95 3.06 9.81
N ALA A 319 -2.91 2.16 8.81
CA ALA A 319 -2.96 2.52 7.40
C ALA A 319 -4.25 3.25 7.03
N SER A 320 -5.39 2.77 7.53
CA SER A 320 -6.70 3.39 7.29
C SER A 320 -6.78 4.79 7.91
N LEU A 321 -6.35 4.94 9.16
CA LEU A 321 -6.38 6.23 9.87
C LEU A 321 -5.45 7.26 9.25
N THR A 322 -4.18 6.91 9.01
CA THR A 322 -3.24 7.87 8.45
C THR A 322 -3.61 8.24 7.03
N HIS A 323 -4.10 7.29 6.21
CA HIS A 323 -4.63 7.61 4.90
C HIS A 323 -5.76 8.64 4.99
N GLN A 324 -6.72 8.48 5.92
CA GLN A 324 -7.83 9.41 6.04
C GLN A 324 -7.42 10.78 6.58
N TYR A 325 -6.73 10.82 7.71
CA TYR A 325 -6.52 12.08 8.43
C TYR A 325 -5.28 12.86 7.98
N VAL A 326 -4.22 12.18 7.52
CA VAL A 326 -3.01 12.87 7.06
C VAL A 326 -3.20 13.41 5.65
N PHE A 327 -3.92 12.67 4.80
CA PHE A 327 -4.18 13.09 3.43
C PHE A 327 -5.55 13.74 3.23
N ASP A 328 -6.33 13.89 4.31
CA ASP A 328 -7.68 14.47 4.28
C ASP A 328 -8.58 13.80 3.23
N TYR A 329 -8.51 12.46 3.16
CA TYR A 329 -9.27 11.69 2.18
C TYR A 329 -10.77 11.79 2.49
N THR A 330 -11.54 12.14 1.46
CA THR A 330 -13.00 12.17 1.49
C THR A 330 -13.57 11.08 0.56
N PRO A 331 -14.71 10.43 0.91
CA PRO A 331 -15.36 9.46 0.04
C PRO A 331 -15.57 9.99 -1.38
N GLY A 332 -15.07 9.25 -2.37
CA GLY A 332 -15.12 9.63 -3.80
C GLY A 332 -13.83 10.24 -4.34
N ASP A 333 -12.87 10.59 -3.48
CA ASP A 333 -11.56 11.09 -3.93
C ASP A 333 -10.74 10.01 -4.67
N VAL A 334 -9.94 10.48 -5.62
CA VAL A 334 -8.91 9.71 -6.33
C VAL A 334 -7.55 9.97 -5.66
N PHE A 335 -7.02 8.94 -5.00
CA PHE A 335 -5.73 8.99 -4.30
C PHE A 335 -4.59 8.52 -5.21
N GLY A 336 -3.62 9.41 -5.45
CA GLY A 336 -2.50 9.19 -6.36
C GLY A 336 -1.16 8.98 -5.66
N CYS A 337 -0.86 7.75 -5.24
CA CYS A 337 0.46 7.38 -4.75
C CYS A 337 1.33 6.80 -5.88
N VAL A 338 2.38 7.51 -6.28
CA VAL A 338 3.30 7.09 -7.35
C VAL A 338 4.50 6.26 -6.84
N ALA A 339 4.39 5.72 -5.63
CA ALA A 339 5.41 4.85 -5.04
C ALA A 339 5.31 3.42 -5.58
N ASP A 340 6.41 2.66 -5.49
CA ASP A 340 6.42 1.24 -5.86
C ASP A 340 5.89 0.36 -4.72
N ILE A 341 5.15 -0.69 -5.10
CA ILE A 341 4.52 -1.66 -4.18
C ILE A 341 5.55 -2.47 -3.38
N GLY A 342 6.78 -2.60 -3.86
CA GLY A 342 7.90 -3.21 -3.16
C GLY A 342 8.44 -2.43 -1.96
N TRP A 343 7.87 -1.26 -1.64
CA TRP A 343 8.22 -0.46 -0.46
C TRP A 343 7.02 -0.31 0.49
N ILE A 344 7.30 0.07 1.74
CA ILE A 344 6.26 0.25 2.77
C ILE A 344 5.24 1.33 2.36
N THR A 345 5.67 2.35 1.61
CA THR A 345 4.78 3.38 1.07
C THR A 345 3.72 2.76 0.15
N GLY A 346 4.12 1.82 -0.72
CA GLY A 346 3.19 1.13 -1.61
C GLY A 346 2.25 0.17 -0.85
N HIS A 347 2.74 -0.51 0.18
CA HIS A 347 1.88 -1.34 1.03
C HIS A 347 0.80 -0.47 1.70
N THR A 348 1.23 0.56 2.42
CA THR A 348 0.34 1.34 3.28
C THR A 348 -0.57 2.27 2.47
N TYR A 349 -0.03 2.97 1.46
CA TYR A 349 -0.72 4.08 0.81
C TYR A 349 -1.07 3.84 -0.67
N LEU A 350 -0.70 2.71 -1.25
CA LEU A 350 -1.22 2.29 -2.56
C LEU A 350 -2.23 1.15 -2.43
N VAL A 351 -2.06 0.26 -1.43
CA VAL A 351 -2.97 -0.87 -1.17
C VAL A 351 -3.84 -0.65 0.06
N TYR A 352 -3.29 -0.83 1.26
CA TYR A 352 -4.11 -1.11 2.45
C TYR A 352 -4.94 0.08 2.94
N GLY A 353 -4.33 1.25 3.13
CA GLY A 353 -5.00 2.44 3.63
C GLY A 353 -6.13 2.93 2.70
N PRO A 354 -5.86 3.16 1.39
CA PRO A 354 -6.91 3.57 0.45
C PRO A 354 -8.03 2.54 0.33
N LEU A 355 -7.71 1.25 0.15
CA LEU A 355 -8.73 0.22 -0.04
C LEU A 355 -9.54 -0.03 1.24
N CYS A 356 -8.93 0.06 2.43
CA CYS A 356 -9.69 -0.02 3.68
C CYS A 356 -10.72 1.11 3.81
N ASN A 357 -10.42 2.30 3.27
CA ASN A 357 -11.31 3.45 3.28
C ASN A 357 -12.28 3.51 2.09
N GLY A 358 -12.27 2.52 1.18
CA GLY A 358 -13.15 2.50 0.03
C GLY A 358 -12.79 3.53 -1.05
N ALA A 359 -11.52 3.95 -1.09
CA ALA A 359 -10.98 4.95 -2.02
C ALA A 359 -10.71 4.38 -3.42
N THR A 360 -10.54 5.28 -4.38
CA THR A 360 -9.93 4.95 -5.67
C THR A 360 -8.43 5.20 -5.59
N SER A 361 -7.61 4.16 -5.75
CA SER A 361 -6.14 4.24 -5.72
C SER A 361 -5.56 4.19 -7.13
N VAL A 362 -4.63 5.10 -7.44
CA VAL A 362 -3.92 5.10 -8.73
C VAL A 362 -2.66 4.24 -8.63
N LEU A 363 -2.56 3.23 -9.51
CA LEU A 363 -1.38 2.41 -9.70
C LEU A 363 -0.56 2.99 -10.87
N PHE A 364 0.54 3.67 -10.58
CA PHE A 364 1.39 4.27 -11.60
C PHE A 364 2.55 3.33 -11.99
N GLU A 365 2.51 2.76 -13.19
CA GLU A 365 3.54 1.80 -13.64
C GLU A 365 4.81 2.48 -14.21
N SER A 366 4.68 3.73 -14.69
CA SER A 366 5.72 4.40 -15.47
C SER A 366 6.82 5.07 -14.62
N THR A 367 7.50 6.05 -15.23
CA THR A 367 8.48 6.93 -14.59
C THR A 367 8.01 8.40 -14.70
N PRO A 368 8.47 9.31 -13.81
CA PRO A 368 8.09 10.73 -13.85
C PRO A 368 8.38 11.44 -15.17
N VAL A 369 9.27 10.89 -16.01
CA VAL A 369 9.80 11.55 -17.20
C VAL A 369 9.48 10.83 -18.50
N TYR A 370 8.71 9.74 -18.47
CA TYR A 370 8.29 9.04 -19.68
C TYR A 370 6.83 9.36 -20.00
N PRO A 371 6.54 9.98 -21.17
CA PRO A 371 7.44 10.24 -22.28
C PRO A 371 8.20 11.57 -22.14
N ASN A 372 7.78 12.42 -21.20
CA ASN A 372 8.43 13.69 -20.87
C ASN A 372 8.21 14.03 -19.37
N PRO A 373 8.92 15.02 -18.81
CA PRO A 373 8.80 15.43 -17.39
C PRO A 373 7.42 15.95 -16.96
N GLY A 374 6.48 16.14 -17.89
CA GLY A 374 5.09 16.47 -17.58
C GLY A 374 4.26 15.27 -17.12
N ARG A 375 4.79 14.03 -17.12
CA ARG A 375 3.97 12.81 -16.96
C ARG A 375 3.14 12.80 -15.69
N TYR A 376 3.70 13.12 -14.54
CA TYR A 376 2.93 13.17 -13.28
C TYR A 376 1.79 14.18 -13.34
N TRP A 377 2.04 15.37 -13.87
CA TRP A 377 1.07 16.46 -13.90
C TRP A 377 -0.05 16.21 -14.90
N GLU A 378 0.30 15.62 -16.05
CA GLU A 378 -0.68 15.12 -17.02
C GLU A 378 -1.60 14.08 -16.37
N THR A 379 -1.03 13.11 -15.66
CA THR A 379 -1.81 12.06 -14.98
C THR A 379 -2.70 12.66 -13.90
N VAL A 380 -2.20 13.60 -13.09
CA VAL A 380 -3.00 14.32 -12.09
C VAL A 380 -4.17 15.05 -12.74
N GLN A 381 -3.92 15.77 -13.83
CA GLN A 381 -4.96 16.53 -14.54
C GLN A 381 -6.02 15.62 -15.18
N ARG A 382 -5.60 14.59 -15.93
CA ARG A 382 -6.51 13.69 -16.64
C ARG A 382 -7.33 12.83 -15.69
N LEU A 383 -6.69 12.23 -14.70
CA LEU A 383 -7.35 11.34 -13.73
C LEU A 383 -8.10 12.10 -12.62
N LYS A 384 -7.93 13.43 -12.55
CA LYS A 384 -8.48 14.29 -11.50
C LYS A 384 -8.06 13.82 -10.11
N ILE A 385 -6.77 13.59 -9.93
CA ILE A 385 -6.20 13.14 -8.65
C ILE A 385 -6.42 14.23 -7.59
N ASN A 386 -7.04 13.86 -6.47
CA ASN A 386 -7.33 14.75 -5.34
C ASN A 386 -6.09 14.91 -4.44
N GLN A 387 -5.38 13.80 -4.17
CA GLN A 387 -4.17 13.80 -3.36
C GLN A 387 -3.02 13.13 -4.12
N PHE A 388 -1.90 13.84 -4.28
CA PHE A 388 -0.69 13.31 -4.93
C PHE A 388 0.38 13.01 -3.88
N TYR A 389 0.88 11.77 -3.85
CA TYR A 389 1.92 11.34 -2.93
C TYR A 389 3.10 10.70 -3.66
N GLY A 390 4.28 11.30 -3.52
CA GLY A 390 5.52 10.86 -4.15
C GLY A 390 6.75 11.23 -3.33
N ALA A 391 7.92 10.75 -3.77
CA ALA A 391 9.17 10.98 -3.07
C ALA A 391 9.81 12.35 -3.41
N PRO A 392 10.44 13.05 -2.46
CA PRO A 392 11.19 14.28 -2.73
C PRO A 392 12.27 14.13 -3.80
N THR A 393 12.84 12.93 -3.97
CA THR A 393 13.82 12.63 -5.01
C THR A 393 13.24 12.78 -6.41
N ALA A 394 11.98 12.36 -6.63
CA ALA A 394 11.31 12.57 -7.92
C ALA A 394 10.99 14.05 -8.14
N ILE A 395 10.57 14.77 -7.09
CA ILE A 395 10.27 16.21 -7.16
C ILE A 395 11.53 17.03 -7.51
N ARG A 396 12.71 16.66 -6.99
CA ARG A 396 13.98 17.31 -7.36
C ARG A 396 14.47 16.98 -8.77
N PHE A 397 13.98 15.88 -9.33
CA PHE A 397 14.38 15.41 -10.66
C PHE A 397 13.56 16.07 -11.78
N LEU A 398 12.32 16.44 -11.49
CA LEU A 398 11.45 17.30 -12.31
C LEU A 398 11.87 18.77 -12.15
#